data_AF-A0A4V3MTQ9-F1
#
_entry.id   AF-A0A4V3MTQ9-F1
#
_cell.length_a   1.000
_cell.length_b   1.000
_cell.length_c   1.000
_cell.angle_alpha   90.00
_cell.angle_beta   90.00
_cell.angle_gamma   90.00
#
_symmetry.space_group_name_H-M   'P 1'
#
loop_
_entity.id
_entity.type
_entity.pdbx_description
1 polymer ?
#
loop_
_entity_poly.entity_id
_entity_poly.type
_entity_poly.pdbx_seq_one_letter_code
_entity_poly.pdbx_strand_id
1 'polypeptide(L)' 'MTPITRAERCSDLNRQVDEALETHAAATQVTAAKALQRKGNRFCANKKQAQGIRMLANALKLLGVTPIDPVQ' A
#
# COMPACT_ATOMS: atom_id res chain seq x y z
N MET A 1 2.15 -14.23 18.76
CA MET A 1 2.02 -13.41 17.54
C MET A 1 3.24 -13.67 16.67
N THR A 2 3.07 -14.20 15.47
CA THR A 2 4.16 -14.35 14.52
C THR A 2 4.53 -12.96 13.99
N PRO A 3 5.80 -12.53 14.07
CA PRO A 3 6.20 -11.24 13.53
C PRO A 3 5.93 -11.21 12.03
N ILE A 4 5.10 -10.27 11.59
CA ILE A 4 4.75 -10.10 10.18
C ILE A 4 6.01 -9.75 9.42
N THR A 5 6.35 -10.58 8.44
CA THR A 5 7.48 -10.36 7.56
C THR A 5 7.22 -9.14 6.66
N ARG A 6 8.30 -8.49 6.19
CA ARG A 6 8.14 -7.36 5.26
C ARG A 6 7.41 -7.74 3.96
N ALA A 7 7.45 -9.02 3.58
CA ALA A 7 6.74 -9.52 2.40
C ALA A 7 5.23 -9.59 2.66
N GLU A 8 4.81 -10.17 3.78
CA GLU A 8 3.40 -10.17 4.21
C GLU A 8 2.87 -8.76 4.35
N ARG A 9 3.68 -7.85 4.91
CA ARG A 9 3.28 -6.44 5.04
C ARG A 9 3.08 -5.73 3.71
N CYS A 10 3.90 -6.05 2.72
CA CYS A 10 3.72 -5.58 1.34
C CYS A 10 2.38 -6.05 0.77
N SER A 11 2.03 -7.32 0.94
CA SER A 11 0.76 -7.87 0.45
C SER A 11 -0.44 -7.23 1.14
N ASP A 12 -0.39 -7.04 2.45
CA ASP A 12 -1.49 -6.44 3.20
C ASP A 12 -1.72 -4.97 2.83
N LEU A 13 -0.65 -4.17 2.74
CA LEU A 13 -0.76 -2.79 2.28
C LEU A 13 -1.25 -2.69 0.84
N ASN A 14 -0.86 -3.61 -0.05
CA ASN A 14 -1.37 -3.59 -1.42
C ASN A 14 -2.88 -3.84 -1.44
N ARG A 15 -3.36 -4.81 -0.66
CA ARG A 15 -4.80 -5.10 -0.54
C ARG A 15 -5.57 -3.89 -0.01
N GLN A 16 -5.06 -3.21 1.01
CA GLN A 16 -5.67 -1.97 1.51
C GLN A 16 -5.74 -0.89 0.41
N VAL A 17 -4.72 -0.77 -0.43
CA VAL A 17 -4.74 0.19 -1.55
C VAL A 17 -5.79 -0.21 -2.58
N ASP A 18 -5.91 -1.50 -2.92
CA ASP A 18 -6.95 -1.99 -3.82
C ASP A 18 -8.35 -1.66 -3.29
N GLU A 19 -8.63 -1.98 -2.02
CA GLU A 19 -9.91 -1.66 -1.36
C GLU A 19 -10.17 -0.13 -1.31
N ALA A 20 -9.15 0.66 -0.98
CA ALA A 20 -9.26 2.12 -0.96
C ALA A 20 -9.50 2.70 -2.36
N LEU A 21 -8.94 2.12 -3.41
CA LEU A 21 -9.16 2.58 -4.79
C LEU A 21 -10.58 2.27 -5.27
N GLU A 22 -11.18 1.18 -4.82
CA GLU A 22 -12.57 0.83 -5.13
C GLU A 22 -13.56 1.74 -4.38
N THR A 23 -13.31 1.97 -3.10
CA THR A 23 -14.21 2.75 -2.22
C THR A 23 -14.04 4.26 -2.38
N HIS A 24 -12.84 4.75 -2.70
CA HIS A 24 -12.54 6.17 -2.89
C HIS A 24 -12.37 6.54 -4.37
N ALA A 25 -13.03 5.81 -5.29
CA ALA A 25 -12.91 6.01 -6.75
C ALA A 25 -13.18 7.46 -7.22
N ALA A 26 -13.91 8.26 -6.45
CA ALA A 26 -14.19 9.67 -6.72
C ALA A 26 -13.08 10.65 -6.28
N ALA A 27 -12.07 10.19 -5.53
CA ALA A 27 -10.98 11.05 -5.11
C ALA A 27 -10.11 11.44 -6.31
N THR A 28 -9.83 12.73 -6.48
CA THR A 28 -8.92 13.27 -7.52
C THR A 28 -7.53 12.64 -7.49
N GLN A 29 -7.16 12.02 -6.36
CA GLN A 29 -5.86 11.40 -6.14
C GLN A 29 -5.79 9.92 -6.55
N VAL A 30 -6.88 9.30 -7.02
CA VAL A 30 -6.94 7.88 -7.45
C VAL A 30 -5.87 7.54 -8.48
N THR A 31 -5.64 8.40 -9.47
CA THR A 31 -4.61 8.16 -10.50
C THR A 31 -3.20 8.18 -9.89
N ALA A 32 -2.93 9.10 -8.98
CA ALA A 32 -1.63 9.18 -8.28
C ALA A 32 -1.43 7.97 -7.36
N ALA A 33 -2.47 7.56 -6.63
CA ALA A 33 -2.46 6.38 -5.76
C ALA A 33 -2.21 5.09 -6.57
N LYS A 34 -2.87 4.90 -7.72
CA LYS A 34 -2.61 3.77 -8.64
C LYS A 34 -1.18 3.75 -9.16
N ALA A 35 -0.60 4.91 -9.47
CA ALA A 35 0.80 5.00 -9.90
C ALA A 35 1.77 4.58 -8.78
N LEU A 36 1.51 5.01 -7.55
CA LEU A 36 2.28 4.58 -6.38
C LEU A 36 2.09 3.08 -6.09
N GLN A 37 0.88 2.56 -6.22
CA GLN A 37 0.57 1.14 -6.04
C GLN A 37 1.38 0.26 -6.97
N ARG A 38 1.36 0.55 -8.28
CA ARG A 38 2.12 -0.22 -9.29
C ARG A 38 3.62 -0.21 -8.99
N LYS A 39 4.17 0.96 -8.62
CA LYS A 39 5.58 1.06 -8.23
C LYS A 39 5.86 0.31 -6.91
N GLY A 40 4.96 0.39 -5.94
CA GLY A 40 5.02 -0.31 -4.66
C GLY A 40 5.10 -1.82 -4.84
N ASN A 41 4.18 -2.37 -5.64
CA ASN A 41 4.11 -3.78 -6.00
C ASN A 41 5.38 -4.26 -6.70
N ARG A 42 5.92 -3.44 -7.62
CA ARG A 42 7.21 -3.74 -8.26
C ARG A 42 8.33 -3.82 -7.23
N PHE A 43 8.42 -2.92 -6.25
CA PHE A 43 9.45 -3.02 -5.21
C PHE A 43 9.24 -4.23 -4.28
N CYS A 44 8.00 -4.51 -3.90
CA CYS A 44 7.67 -5.69 -3.10
C CYS A 44 8.10 -6.99 -3.81
N ALA A 45 7.82 -7.12 -5.12
CA ALA A 45 8.23 -8.27 -5.93
C ALA A 45 9.76 -8.37 -6.10
N ASN A 46 10.47 -7.24 -6.15
CA ASN A 46 11.94 -7.20 -6.32
C ASN A 46 12.73 -7.32 -5.00
N LYS A 47 12.13 -7.87 -3.93
CA LYS A 47 12.75 -7.97 -2.60
C LYS A 47 13.20 -6.62 -2.01
N LYS A 48 12.61 -5.51 -2.46
CA LYS A 48 12.83 -4.14 -1.94
C LYS A 48 11.65 -3.73 -1.07
N GLN A 49 11.25 -4.60 -0.13
CA GLN A 49 9.98 -4.44 0.60
C GLN A 49 9.91 -3.12 1.38
N ALA A 50 11.02 -2.65 1.98
CA ALA A 50 11.03 -1.37 2.70
C ALA A 50 10.71 -0.15 1.80
N GLN A 51 11.03 -0.21 0.51
CA GLN A 51 10.63 0.83 -0.45
C GLN A 51 9.19 0.63 -0.89
N GLY A 52 8.78 -0.61 -1.15
CA GLY A 52 7.41 -0.97 -1.50
C GLY A 52 6.39 -0.56 -0.44
N ILE A 53 6.62 -0.95 0.82
CA ILE A 53 5.80 -0.60 2.00
C ILE A 53 5.61 0.91 2.11
N ARG A 54 6.70 1.69 2.02
CA ARG A 54 6.62 3.16 2.12
C ARG A 54 5.75 3.76 1.02
N MET A 55 5.86 3.24 -0.20
CA MET A 55 5.09 3.73 -1.33
C MET A 55 3.61 3.36 -1.26
N LEU A 56 3.29 2.13 -0.84
CA LEU A 56 1.92 1.70 -0.62
C LEU A 56 1.26 2.50 0.51
N ALA A 57 1.99 2.75 1.61
CA ALA A 57 1.52 3.61 2.70
C ALA A 57 1.25 5.06 2.22
N ASN A 58 2.09 5.60 1.33
CA ASN A 58 1.83 6.92 0.74
C ASN A 58 0.63 6.91 -0.21
N ALA A 59 0.37 5.82 -0.94
CA ALA A 59 -0.82 5.68 -1.77
C ALA A 59 -2.10 5.76 -0.93
N LEU A 60 -2.13 5.06 0.22
CA LEU A 60 -3.25 5.13 1.17
C LEU A 60 -3.45 6.54 1.73
N LYS A 61 -2.36 7.21 2.14
CA LYS A 61 -2.43 8.60 2.62
C LYS A 61 -3.00 9.57 1.60
N LEU A 62 -2.67 9.41 0.31
CA LEU A 62 -3.25 10.23 -0.78
C LEU A 62 -4.76 9.99 -0.93
N LEU A 63 -5.23 8.78 -0.66
CA LEU A 63 -6.66 8.45 -0.67
C LEU A 63 -7.37 8.86 0.63
N GLY A 64 -6.65 9.44 1.62
CA GLY A 64 -7.19 9.79 2.93
C GLY A 64 -7.38 8.60 3.86
N VAL A 65 -6.82 7.42 3.50
CA VAL A 65 -6.87 6.20 4.31
C VAL A 65 -5.62 6.11 5.16
N THR A 66 -5.79 5.90 6.46
CA THR A 66 -4.67 5.61 7.36
C THR A 66 -4.21 4.17 7.13
N PRO A 67 -2.94 3.93 6.75
CA PRO A 67 -2.43 2.57 6.56
C PRO A 67 -2.56 1.78 7.86
N ILE A 68 -3.15 0.59 7.79
CA ILE A 68 -3.11 -0.33 8.91
C ILE A 68 -1.68 -0.86 9.01
N ASP A 69 -1.05 -0.53 10.13
CA ASP A 69 0.12 -1.23 10.63
C ASP A 69 -0.35 -2.42 11.46
N PRO A 70 -0.27 -3.67 10.97
CA PRO A 70 -0.54 -4.84 11.82
C PRO A 70 0.59 -5.08 12.86
N VAL A 71 1.15 -4.00 13.42
CA VAL A 71 2.09 -4.01 14.53
C VAL A 71 1.58 -3.04 15.59
N GLN A 72 0.59 -3.50 16.35
CA GLN A 72 0.54 -3.33 17.79
C GLN A 72 0.34 -4.71 18.42
#